data_AF-A0A7S6N2T2-F1
#
_entry.id   AF-A0A7S6N2T2-F1
#
_cell.length_a   1.000
_cell.length_b   1.000
_cell.length_c   1.000
_cell.angle_alpha   90.00
_cell.angle_beta   90.00
_cell.angle_gamma   90.00
#
_symmetry.space_group_name_H-M   'P 1'
#
loop_
_entity.id
_entity.type
_entity.pdbx_description
1 polymer ?
#
loop_
_entity_poly.entity_id
_entity_poly.type
_entity_poly.pdbx_seq_one_letter_code
_entity_poly.pdbx_strand_id
1 'polypeptide(L)'
;MKKLFILFTFSLTFLFISGCSEDDTTPGPGGGTAVTSISGKLEGWTHGTGKTIMMGQYNGPSSFDAVGTGTIAADGSFTIALSAPMSFLLDSLTTQVPVCTGSFTSSTSGVMVYGTGGAMIMDGTSIFGFAQCTSRDFRNDSSVIYIPMLNDNILEIVYMTKATTVNGSQTCPQTFDGNTETMVTRQVNNLNFAAGWNKIYNKVTARGTSTATLQMSFTDPGTLKWYFFRIN
;
A
#
# COMPACT_ATOMS: atom_id res chain seq x y z
N MET A 1 -16.56 -57.22 23.74
CA MET A 1 -15.52 -56.19 23.54
C MET A 1 -15.27 -56.01 22.04
N LYS A 2 -15.79 -54.94 21.43
CA LYS A 2 -15.40 -54.48 20.09
C LYS A 2 -15.23 -52.97 20.20
N LYS A 3 -13.99 -52.49 20.22
CA LYS A 3 -13.65 -51.06 20.23
C LYS A 3 -13.63 -50.57 18.78
N LEU A 4 -14.53 -49.65 18.48
CA LEU A 4 -14.56 -48.89 17.23
C LEU A 4 -13.57 -47.71 17.39
N PHE A 5 -12.48 -47.72 16.65
CA PHE A 5 -11.58 -46.57 16.52
C PHE A 5 -12.14 -45.66 15.43
N ILE A 6 -12.72 -44.52 15.81
CA ILE A 6 -13.02 -43.43 14.89
C ILE A 6 -11.80 -42.50 14.94
N LEU A 7 -10.99 -42.51 13.89
CA LEU A 7 -9.99 -41.47 13.63
C LEU A 7 -10.75 -40.22 13.20
N PHE A 8 -10.87 -39.24 14.10
CA PHE A 8 -11.25 -37.88 13.73
C PHE A 8 -10.02 -37.22 13.08
N THR A 9 -9.92 -37.30 11.75
CA THR A 9 -9.01 -36.45 11.00
C THR A 9 -9.60 -35.04 11.03
N PHE A 10 -9.22 -34.25 12.02
CA PHE A 10 -9.37 -32.79 11.96
C PHE A 10 -8.43 -32.30 10.86
N SER A 11 -8.94 -32.24 9.62
CA SER A 11 -8.36 -31.39 8.59
C SER A 11 -8.57 -29.95 9.04
N LEU A 12 -7.63 -29.45 9.84
CA LEU A 12 -7.47 -28.05 10.13
C LEU A 12 -6.97 -27.39 8.84
N THR A 13 -7.89 -27.12 7.91
CA THR A 13 -7.64 -26.12 6.86
C THR A 13 -7.42 -24.80 7.57
N PHE A 14 -6.15 -24.47 7.83
CA PHE A 14 -5.74 -23.09 8.01
C PHE A 14 -6.16 -22.36 6.74
N LEU A 15 -7.33 -21.72 6.78
CA LEU A 15 -7.61 -20.57 5.94
C LEU A 15 -6.58 -19.52 6.37
N PHE A 16 -5.40 -19.56 5.75
CA PHE A 16 -4.53 -18.40 5.70
C PHE A 16 -5.32 -17.35 4.93
N ILE A 17 -6.04 -16.50 5.67
CA ILE A 17 -6.51 -15.24 5.13
C ILE A 17 -5.21 -14.46 4.90
N SER A 18 -4.65 -14.58 3.70
CA SER A 18 -3.46 -13.87 3.25
C SER A 18 -3.80 -12.39 3.13
N GLY A 19 -3.84 -11.71 4.29
CA GLY A 19 -3.92 -10.27 4.36
C GLY A 19 -2.66 -9.65 3.77
N CYS A 20 -2.71 -8.35 3.51
CA CYS A 20 -1.57 -7.63 2.94
C CYS A 20 -0.34 -7.50 3.85
N SER A 21 -0.40 -8.02 5.08
CA SER A 21 0.81 -8.47 5.75
C SER A 21 0.54 -9.43 6.90
N GLU A 22 1.54 -10.26 7.15
CA GLU A 22 1.85 -10.77 8.49
C GLU A 22 3.03 -9.90 8.96
N ASP A 23 2.79 -8.84 9.74
CA ASP A 23 3.87 -7.94 10.19
C ASP A 23 4.55 -8.43 11.47
N ASP A 24 5.87 -8.22 11.52
CA ASP A 24 6.68 -8.27 12.74
C ASP A 24 6.79 -6.84 13.32
N THR A 25 5.71 -6.38 13.97
CA THR A 25 5.62 -5.02 14.54
C THR A 25 6.32 -4.94 15.91
N THR A 26 7.21 -3.99 16.14
CA THR A 26 7.59 -3.55 17.51
C THR A 26 6.79 -2.30 17.88
N PRO A 27 5.84 -2.35 18.82
CA PRO A 27 4.91 -1.24 19.06
C PRO A 27 5.61 0.08 19.41
N GLY A 28 5.29 1.14 18.67
CA GLY A 28 5.64 2.51 19.02
C GLY A 28 4.58 3.14 19.94
N PRO A 29 4.97 4.08 20.84
CA PRO A 29 4.02 4.75 21.71
C PRO A 29 3.20 5.75 20.89
N GLY A 30 1.99 5.36 20.47
CA GLY A 30 1.10 6.21 19.66
C GLY A 30 0.12 5.47 18.74
N GLY A 31 0.24 4.15 18.61
CA GLY A 31 -0.68 3.31 17.81
C GLY A 31 -0.22 3.11 16.36
N GLY A 32 0.58 4.01 15.79
CA GLY A 32 1.41 3.73 14.63
C GLY A 32 2.67 2.97 15.07
N THR A 33 2.91 1.78 14.51
CA THR A 33 4.19 1.09 14.67
C THR A 33 5.09 1.45 13.49
N ALA A 34 6.33 1.87 13.77
CA ALA A 34 7.31 2.09 12.73
C ALA A 34 7.53 0.76 11.98
N VAL A 35 7.20 0.76 10.69
CA VAL A 35 7.31 -0.41 9.82
C VAL A 35 8.74 -0.48 9.28
N THR A 36 9.43 -1.59 9.53
CA THR A 36 10.79 -1.78 9.00
C THR A 36 10.81 -2.69 7.77
N SER A 37 9.73 -3.43 7.55
CA SER A 37 9.57 -4.31 6.39
C SER A 37 8.12 -4.47 5.97
N ILE A 38 7.92 -4.82 4.70
CA ILE A 38 6.63 -5.22 4.15
C ILE A 38 6.75 -6.65 3.64
N SER A 39 5.87 -7.52 4.10
CA SER A 39 5.77 -8.90 3.65
C SER A 39 4.38 -9.19 3.11
N GLY A 40 4.28 -10.14 2.20
CA GLY A 40 3.00 -10.54 1.63
C GLY A 40 3.14 -11.71 0.66
N LYS A 41 2.03 -12.07 0.03
CA LYS A 41 1.97 -13.09 -1.01
C LYS A 41 1.17 -12.59 -2.19
N LEU A 42 1.78 -12.64 -3.38
CA LEU A 42 1.16 -12.23 -4.63
C LEU A 42 0.09 -13.23 -5.06
N GLU A 43 -1.15 -12.77 -5.14
CA GLU A 43 -2.27 -13.55 -5.64
C GLU A 43 -2.09 -13.85 -7.14
N GLY A 44 -2.25 -15.12 -7.51
CA GLY A 44 -2.09 -15.57 -8.90
C GLY A 44 -0.65 -15.65 -9.40
N TRP A 45 0.35 -15.61 -8.53
CA TRP A 45 1.76 -15.77 -8.94
C TRP A 45 2.03 -17.16 -9.54
N THR A 46 2.55 -17.18 -10.77
CA THR A 46 2.89 -18.41 -11.51
C THR A 46 4.28 -18.35 -12.17
N HIS A 47 5.11 -17.37 -11.78
CA HIS A 47 6.35 -17.03 -12.50
C HIS A 47 7.63 -17.55 -11.84
N GLY A 48 7.52 -18.37 -10.78
CA GLY A 48 8.66 -18.98 -10.12
C GLY A 48 9.53 -17.96 -9.38
N THR A 49 10.84 -18.19 -9.37
CA THR A 49 11.85 -17.37 -8.68
C THR A 49 12.60 -16.44 -9.64
N GLY A 50 13.52 -15.63 -9.10
CA GLY A 50 14.43 -14.79 -9.90
C GLY A 50 13.88 -13.40 -10.22
N LYS A 51 12.68 -13.07 -9.73
CA LYS A 51 12.07 -11.75 -9.82
C LYS A 51 12.33 -10.97 -8.53
N THR A 52 12.56 -9.67 -8.66
CA THR A 52 12.68 -8.76 -7.52
C THR A 52 11.44 -7.89 -7.42
N ILE A 53 11.11 -7.48 -6.20
CA ILE A 53 10.03 -6.55 -5.91
C ILE A 53 10.62 -5.30 -5.25
N MET A 54 10.23 -4.12 -5.72
CA MET A 54 10.79 -2.83 -5.33
C MET A 54 9.67 -1.89 -4.91
N MET A 55 9.76 -1.34 -3.70
CA MET A 55 8.84 -0.32 -3.22
C MET A 55 9.49 1.05 -3.36
N GLY A 56 8.73 2.06 -3.77
CA GLY A 56 9.31 3.36 -4.13
C GLY A 56 8.37 4.22 -4.96
N GLN A 57 8.93 5.22 -5.63
CA GLN A 57 8.18 6.14 -6.48
C GLN A 57 8.80 6.19 -7.88
N TYR A 58 7.92 6.27 -8.88
CA TYR A 58 8.33 6.51 -10.24
C TYR A 58 8.71 7.98 -10.41
N ASN A 59 9.95 8.23 -10.85
CA ASN A 59 10.50 9.57 -11.04
C ASN A 59 10.78 9.88 -12.52
N GLY A 60 10.06 9.21 -13.41
CA GLY A 60 10.14 9.38 -14.85
C GLY A 60 10.33 8.07 -15.61
N PRO A 61 10.33 8.13 -16.96
CA PRO A 61 10.25 6.97 -17.87
C PRO A 61 11.20 5.81 -17.58
N SER A 62 12.34 6.10 -16.97
CA SER A 62 13.44 5.15 -16.75
C SER A 62 13.99 5.17 -15.32
N SER A 63 13.34 5.89 -14.40
CA SER A 63 13.84 6.08 -13.03
C SER A 63 12.79 5.69 -12.00
N PHE A 64 13.19 4.79 -11.10
CA PHE A 64 12.42 4.39 -9.95
C PHE A 64 13.27 4.57 -8.71
N ASP A 65 12.85 5.48 -7.84
CA ASP A 65 13.53 5.74 -6.58
C ASP A 65 13.04 4.75 -5.54
N ALA A 66 13.76 3.62 -5.42
CA ALA A 66 13.42 2.57 -4.50
C ALA A 66 13.76 2.95 -3.05
N VAL A 67 12.81 2.72 -2.15
CA VAL A 67 12.98 2.80 -0.70
C VAL A 67 13.10 1.41 -0.07
N GLY A 68 13.04 0.35 -0.87
CA GLY A 68 13.19 -1.02 -0.42
C GLY A 68 13.21 -1.98 -1.60
N THR A 69 13.91 -3.10 -1.45
CA THR A 69 13.95 -4.17 -2.44
C THR A 69 13.89 -5.52 -1.75
N GLY A 70 13.18 -6.46 -2.37
CA GLY A 70 13.02 -7.83 -1.92
C GLY A 70 13.09 -8.82 -3.09
N THR A 71 13.16 -10.10 -2.75
CA THR A 71 13.03 -11.20 -3.73
C THR A 71 11.64 -11.81 -3.62
N ILE A 72 11.12 -12.29 -4.74
CA ILE A 72 9.86 -13.04 -4.78
C ILE A 72 10.18 -14.53 -4.83
N ALA A 73 9.65 -15.28 -3.88
CA ALA A 73 9.79 -16.73 -3.82
C ALA A 73 8.94 -17.41 -4.89
N ALA A 74 9.16 -18.72 -5.09
CA ALA A 74 8.47 -19.51 -6.12
C ALA A 74 6.94 -19.48 -5.96
N ASP A 75 6.45 -19.36 -4.74
CA ASP A 75 5.03 -19.34 -4.40
C ASP A 75 4.42 -17.93 -4.36
N GLY A 76 5.19 -16.89 -4.72
CA GLY A 76 4.76 -15.49 -4.73
C GLY A 76 4.89 -14.79 -3.39
N SER A 77 5.39 -15.44 -2.34
CA SER A 77 5.72 -14.77 -1.09
C SER A 77 6.91 -13.84 -1.26
N PHE A 78 6.92 -12.73 -0.51
CA PHE A 78 7.99 -11.75 -0.53
C PHE A 78 8.13 -11.04 0.80
N THR A 79 9.32 -10.48 1.03
CA THR A 79 9.63 -9.54 2.11
C THR A 79 10.53 -8.45 1.57
N ILE A 80 10.22 -7.20 1.90
CA ILE A 80 10.97 -6.00 1.52
C ILE A 80 11.38 -5.28 2.80
N ALA A 81 12.68 -5.14 3.04
CA ALA A 81 13.17 -4.23 4.07
C ALA A 81 13.11 -2.79 3.56
N LEU A 82 12.59 -1.87 4.38
CA LEU A 82 12.43 -0.46 4.02
C LEU A 82 13.57 0.38 4.59
N SER A 83 14.19 1.20 3.75
CA SER A 83 15.12 2.27 4.13
C SER A 83 14.40 3.61 4.21
N ALA A 84 15.02 4.61 4.83
CA ALA A 84 14.51 5.98 4.76
C ALA A 84 14.51 6.49 3.30
N PRO A 85 13.52 7.29 2.88
CA PRO A 85 13.52 7.94 1.57
C PRO A 85 14.70 8.90 1.42
N MET A 86 15.14 9.11 0.18
CA MET A 86 16.08 10.19 -0.14
C MET A 86 15.43 11.55 0.14
N SER A 87 16.20 12.51 0.63
CA SER A 87 15.68 13.78 1.13
C SER A 87 14.93 14.61 0.07
N PHE A 88 15.31 14.49 -1.20
CA PHE A 88 14.66 15.21 -2.30
C PHE A 88 13.27 14.67 -2.65
N LEU A 89 12.90 13.48 -2.16
CA LEU A 89 11.57 12.89 -2.33
C LEU A 89 10.60 13.32 -1.23
N LEU A 90 11.08 13.99 -0.19
CA LEU A 90 10.28 14.37 0.95
C LEU A 90 9.55 15.68 0.68
N ASP A 91 8.23 15.67 0.90
CA ASP A 91 7.38 16.84 0.79
C ASP A 91 6.98 17.36 2.17
N SER A 92 6.74 18.66 2.29
CA SER A 92 6.18 19.21 3.54
C SER A 92 4.70 18.80 3.64
N LEU A 93 4.34 18.18 4.76
CA LEU A 93 2.98 17.68 5.00
C LEU A 93 1.91 18.78 4.92
N THR A 94 2.29 20.02 5.25
CA THR A 94 1.39 21.18 5.27
C THR A 94 1.41 22.00 3.98
N THR A 95 2.23 21.61 2.99
CA THR A 95 2.28 22.35 1.73
C THR A 95 1.02 22.05 0.93
N GLN A 96 0.28 23.10 0.57
CA GLN A 96 -0.85 22.95 -0.33
C GLN A 96 -0.31 22.60 -1.73
N VAL A 97 -0.69 21.44 -2.24
CA VAL A 97 -0.45 21.08 -3.64
C VAL A 97 -1.33 22.00 -4.50
N PRO A 98 -0.77 22.76 -5.47
CA PRO A 98 -1.50 23.84 -6.16
C PRO A 98 -2.82 23.43 -6.83
N VAL A 99 -2.93 22.18 -7.27
CA VAL A 99 -4.13 21.62 -7.91
C VAL A 99 -5.16 21.09 -6.91
N CYS A 100 -4.80 20.99 -5.63
CA CYS A 100 -5.65 20.46 -4.58
C CYS A 100 -6.26 21.57 -3.72
N THR A 101 -7.45 21.30 -3.20
CA THR A 101 -8.15 22.14 -2.22
C THR A 101 -8.15 21.47 -0.85
N GLY A 102 -8.31 22.27 0.20
CA GLY A 102 -8.13 21.79 1.58
C GLY A 102 -6.67 21.53 1.93
N SER A 103 -6.44 21.09 3.16
CA SER A 103 -5.11 20.82 3.68
C SER A 103 -5.17 19.82 4.82
N PHE A 104 -4.04 19.15 5.02
CA PHE A 104 -3.76 18.47 6.27
C PHE A 104 -3.08 19.44 7.24
N THR A 105 -3.35 19.22 8.51
CA THR A 105 -2.68 19.88 9.63
C THR A 105 -1.94 18.82 10.42
N SER A 106 -0.88 19.28 11.09
CA SER A 106 0.04 18.45 11.85
C SER A 106 0.21 19.05 13.23
N SER A 107 0.18 18.23 14.29
CA SER A 107 0.49 18.68 15.65
C SER A 107 1.97 19.04 15.84
N THR A 108 2.84 18.62 14.91
CA THR A 108 4.29 18.85 14.93
C THR A 108 4.70 19.70 13.73
N SER A 109 5.52 20.73 13.95
CA SER A 109 6.03 21.58 12.88
C SER A 109 7.22 20.97 12.12
N GLY A 110 7.32 21.30 10.83
CA GLY A 110 8.42 20.83 9.97
C GLY A 110 8.44 19.33 9.77
N VAL A 111 7.26 18.69 9.75
CA VAL A 111 7.12 17.28 9.37
C VAL A 111 7.19 17.19 7.85
N MET A 112 8.07 16.32 7.38
CA MET A 112 8.16 15.97 5.98
C MET A 112 7.65 14.55 5.79
N VAL A 113 7.01 14.31 4.65
CA VAL A 113 6.28 13.09 4.34
C VAL A 113 6.74 12.54 2.99
N TYR A 114 6.69 11.22 2.86
CA TYR A 114 6.79 10.52 1.58
C TYR A 114 5.77 9.37 1.59
N GLY A 115 5.03 9.19 0.51
CA GLY A 115 4.01 8.16 0.38
C GLY A 115 4.25 7.26 -0.83
N THR A 116 4.00 5.96 -0.67
CA THR A 116 3.99 5.00 -1.77
C THR A 116 2.89 3.96 -1.57
N GLY A 117 2.17 3.61 -2.64
CA GLY A 117 0.99 2.74 -2.61
C GLY A 117 1.09 1.49 -3.50
N GLY A 118 2.28 1.19 -4.03
CA GLY A 118 2.51 0.07 -4.92
C GLY A 118 3.98 -0.31 -5.02
N ALA A 119 4.24 -1.49 -5.59
CA ALA A 119 5.57 -2.00 -5.83
C ALA A 119 5.77 -2.34 -7.31
N MET A 120 6.98 -2.14 -7.78
CA MET A 120 7.44 -2.56 -9.11
C MET A 120 8.04 -3.96 -9.01
N ILE A 121 7.83 -4.80 -10.02
CA ILE A 121 8.45 -6.12 -10.13
C ILE A 121 9.40 -6.11 -11.32
N MET A 122 10.63 -6.54 -11.10
CA MET A 122 11.67 -6.57 -12.13
C MET A 122 12.05 -8.00 -12.52
N ASP A 123 12.41 -8.16 -13.79
CA ASP A 123 13.14 -9.30 -14.33
C ASP A 123 14.51 -8.82 -14.81
N GLY A 124 15.53 -9.01 -13.97
CA GLY A 124 16.82 -8.35 -14.14
C GLY A 124 16.65 -6.82 -14.11
N THR A 125 16.91 -6.16 -15.24
CA THR A 125 16.77 -4.70 -15.39
C THR A 125 15.47 -4.26 -16.05
N SER A 126 14.64 -5.20 -16.50
CA SER A 126 13.38 -4.90 -17.19
C SER A 126 12.22 -4.91 -16.22
N ILE A 127 11.31 -3.95 -16.38
CA ILE A 127 10.06 -3.94 -15.60
C ILE A 127 9.20 -5.12 -16.09
N PHE A 128 8.91 -6.05 -15.19
CA PHE A 128 8.10 -7.23 -15.45
C PHE A 128 6.62 -6.98 -15.13
N GLY A 129 6.35 -6.16 -14.12
CA GLY A 129 5.00 -5.89 -13.66
C GLY A 129 4.94 -4.98 -12.46
N PHE A 130 3.76 -4.91 -11.86
CA PHE A 130 3.49 -4.16 -10.65
C PHE A 130 2.73 -5.05 -9.65
N ALA A 131 2.87 -4.71 -8.37
CA ALA A 131 2.09 -5.30 -7.29
C ALA A 131 1.44 -4.19 -6.47
N GLN A 132 0.18 -4.39 -6.10
CA GLN A 132 -0.54 -3.48 -5.22
C GLN A 132 -1.36 -4.27 -4.22
N CYS A 133 -1.39 -3.77 -2.99
CA CYS A 133 -2.27 -4.27 -1.96
C CYS A 133 -3.60 -3.51 -2.00
N THR A 134 -4.68 -4.23 -2.31
CA THR A 134 -5.97 -3.63 -2.64
C THR A 134 -7.10 -4.65 -2.46
N SER A 135 -8.34 -4.17 -2.32
CA SER A 135 -9.53 -5.02 -2.19
C SER A 135 -10.02 -5.61 -3.52
N ARG A 136 -9.56 -5.12 -4.67
CA ARG A 136 -10.01 -5.58 -5.99
C ARG A 136 -9.00 -6.50 -6.64
N ASP A 137 -9.53 -7.56 -7.24
CA ASP A 137 -8.77 -8.46 -8.09
C ASP A 137 -8.61 -7.85 -9.49
N PHE A 138 -7.37 -7.55 -9.86
CA PHE A 138 -7.01 -6.94 -11.14
C PHE A 138 -6.35 -7.92 -12.11
N ARG A 139 -6.23 -9.20 -11.77
CA ARG A 139 -5.45 -10.18 -12.56
C ARG A 139 -5.94 -10.36 -14.00
N ASN A 140 -7.20 -10.04 -14.26
CA ASN A 140 -7.84 -10.16 -15.58
C ASN A 140 -8.14 -8.80 -16.23
N ASP A 141 -7.69 -7.68 -15.66
CA ASP A 141 -8.01 -6.34 -16.17
C ASP A 141 -6.81 -5.76 -16.94
N SER A 142 -6.81 -5.96 -18.25
CA SER A 142 -5.75 -5.47 -19.15
C SER A 142 -5.76 -3.97 -19.37
N SER A 143 -6.75 -3.24 -18.83
CA SER A 143 -6.86 -1.78 -18.98
C SER A 143 -6.11 -1.00 -17.88
N VAL A 144 -5.67 -1.67 -16.82
CA VAL A 144 -5.15 -1.03 -15.60
C VAL A 144 -3.64 -0.87 -15.68
N ILE A 145 -3.17 0.06 -16.51
CA ILE A 145 -1.72 0.40 -16.56
C ILE A 145 -1.37 1.52 -15.57
N TYR A 146 -2.35 2.26 -15.03
CA TYR A 146 -2.05 3.44 -14.22
C TYR A 146 -2.93 3.58 -12.97
N ILE A 147 -2.24 3.61 -11.82
CA ILE A 147 -2.60 4.31 -10.57
C ILE A 147 -3.67 3.61 -9.69
N PRO A 148 -3.53 3.62 -8.35
CA PRO A 148 -4.55 3.15 -7.41
C PRO A 148 -5.94 3.60 -7.84
N MET A 149 -6.76 2.64 -8.25
CA MET A 149 -8.14 2.93 -8.60
C MET A 149 -8.85 3.36 -7.32
N LEU A 150 -9.40 4.57 -7.33
CA LEU A 150 -10.16 5.19 -6.24
C LEU A 150 -11.38 4.40 -5.74
N ASN A 151 -11.60 3.25 -6.36
CA ASN A 151 -12.75 2.41 -6.16
C ASN A 151 -12.53 1.36 -5.07
N ASP A 152 -11.29 1.21 -4.60
CA ASP A 152 -10.89 0.10 -3.77
C ASP A 152 -10.25 0.58 -2.48
N ASN A 153 -10.40 -0.25 -1.45
CA ASN A 153 -9.61 -0.09 -0.26
C ASN A 153 -8.17 -0.41 -0.65
N ILE A 154 -7.22 0.45 -0.30
CA ILE A 154 -5.81 0.26 -0.64
C ILE A 154 -4.94 0.42 0.58
N LEU A 155 -3.81 -0.28 0.55
CA LEU A 155 -2.71 -0.02 1.45
C LEU A 155 -1.77 1.03 0.87
N GLU A 156 -1.36 1.96 1.73
CA GLU A 156 -0.31 2.92 1.44
C GLU A 156 0.70 2.93 2.59
N ILE A 157 1.97 3.10 2.24
CA ILE A 157 3.08 3.14 3.18
C ILE A 157 3.62 4.56 3.18
N VAL A 158 3.63 5.19 4.36
CA VAL A 158 3.94 6.61 4.52
C VAL A 158 5.09 6.79 5.50
N TYR A 159 6.16 7.43 5.05
CA TYR A 159 7.27 7.84 5.88
C TYR A 159 7.01 9.21 6.48
N MET A 160 7.23 9.36 7.79
CA MET A 160 7.20 10.64 8.49
C MET A 160 8.57 10.94 9.10
N THR A 161 9.13 12.12 8.88
CA THR A 161 10.42 12.49 9.51
C THR A 161 10.34 12.67 11.03
N LYS A 162 9.14 12.91 11.57
CA LYS A 162 8.87 13.06 13.00
C LYS A 162 7.51 12.45 13.33
N ALA A 163 7.34 11.98 14.57
CA ALA A 163 6.03 11.56 15.06
C ALA A 163 5.08 12.76 15.12
N THR A 164 3.84 12.57 14.69
CA THR A 164 2.85 13.64 14.67
C THR A 164 1.41 13.13 14.58
N THR A 165 0.47 13.95 15.01
CA THR A 165 -0.97 13.74 14.80
C THR A 165 -1.38 14.54 13.58
N VAL A 166 -1.98 13.85 12.60
CA VAL A 166 -2.49 14.47 11.37
C VAL A 166 -4.00 14.56 11.43
N ASN A 167 -4.54 15.70 10.98
CA ASN A 167 -5.98 15.94 10.88
C ASN A 167 -6.31 16.78 9.65
N GLY A 168 -7.48 16.58 9.08
CA GLY A 168 -8.01 17.43 8.01
C GLY A 168 -8.43 16.65 6.78
N SER A 169 -8.58 17.37 5.68
CA SER A 169 -9.09 16.84 4.43
C SER A 169 -8.45 17.55 3.26
N GLN A 170 -8.05 16.79 2.25
CA GLN A 170 -7.51 17.33 1.01
C GLN A 170 -8.26 16.71 -0.17
N THR A 171 -8.69 17.56 -1.09
CA THR A 171 -9.38 17.16 -2.32
C THR A 171 -8.51 17.47 -3.52
N CYS A 172 -8.08 16.43 -4.23
CA CYS A 172 -7.21 16.55 -5.39
C CYS A 172 -7.90 16.01 -6.64
N PRO A 173 -7.73 16.66 -7.81
CA PRO A 173 -8.08 16.04 -9.08
C PRO A 173 -7.14 14.87 -9.37
N GLN A 174 -7.69 13.76 -9.84
CA GLN A 174 -6.93 12.63 -10.34
C GLN A 174 -7.46 12.22 -11.71
N THR A 175 -6.55 12.08 -12.67
CA THR A 175 -6.90 11.66 -14.04
C THR A 175 -6.76 10.15 -14.19
N PHE A 176 -7.83 9.50 -14.67
CA PHE A 176 -7.89 8.07 -14.98
C PHE A 176 -7.91 7.87 -16.49
N ASP A 177 -7.15 6.89 -16.96
CA ASP A 177 -7.08 6.46 -18.37
C ASP A 177 -6.90 7.63 -19.36
N GLY A 178 -6.16 8.66 -18.92
CA GLY A 178 -5.87 9.87 -19.68
C GLY A 178 -7.06 10.79 -19.96
N ASN A 179 -8.29 10.45 -19.53
CA ASN A 179 -9.50 11.11 -20.03
C ASN A 179 -10.58 11.45 -18.97
N THR A 180 -10.60 10.78 -17.81
CA THR A 180 -11.62 11.07 -16.78
C THR A 180 -10.99 11.65 -15.53
N GLU A 181 -11.29 12.92 -15.24
CA GLU A 181 -10.91 13.56 -13.98
C GLU A 181 -11.92 13.20 -12.88
N THR A 182 -11.44 12.60 -11.79
CA THR A 182 -12.23 12.32 -10.59
C THR A 182 -11.66 13.13 -9.43
N MET A 183 -12.53 13.82 -8.69
CA MET A 183 -12.11 14.55 -7.50
C MET A 183 -12.04 13.61 -6.30
N VAL A 184 -10.87 13.53 -5.69
CA VAL A 184 -10.57 12.58 -4.61
C VAL A 184 -10.40 13.34 -3.33
N THR A 185 -11.31 13.12 -2.39
CA THR A 185 -11.22 13.68 -1.05
C THR A 185 -10.61 12.65 -0.11
N ARG A 186 -9.43 12.93 0.40
CA ARG A 186 -8.78 12.14 1.46
C ARG A 186 -9.02 12.79 2.81
N GLN A 187 -9.54 12.02 3.75
CA GLN A 187 -9.88 12.49 5.10
C GLN A 187 -9.03 11.77 6.16
N VAL A 188 -8.55 12.53 7.12
CA VAL A 188 -7.85 12.04 8.32
C VAL A 188 -8.50 12.67 9.54
N ASN A 189 -8.84 11.84 10.52
CA ASN A 189 -9.37 12.30 11.81
C ASN A 189 -8.41 11.86 12.92
N ASN A 190 -7.57 12.77 13.38
CA ASN A 190 -6.63 12.57 14.50
C ASN A 190 -5.80 11.28 14.41
N LEU A 191 -5.12 11.06 13.29
CA LEU A 191 -4.31 9.87 13.07
C LEU A 191 -2.88 10.11 13.58
N ASN A 192 -2.43 9.28 14.53
CA ASN A 192 -1.13 9.43 15.20
C ASN A 192 -0.04 8.62 14.51
N PHE A 193 0.77 9.28 13.69
CA PHE A 193 1.90 8.67 13.00
C PHE A 193 3.14 8.61 13.89
N ALA A 194 3.86 7.50 13.80
CA ALA A 194 5.21 7.38 14.32
C ALA A 194 6.21 8.08 13.39
N ALA A 195 7.38 8.44 13.91
CA ALA A 195 8.53 8.74 13.06
C ALA A 195 8.96 7.46 12.33
N GLY A 196 9.37 7.59 11.07
CA GLY A 196 9.66 6.45 10.20
C GLY A 196 8.45 6.05 9.36
N TRP A 197 8.44 4.81 8.88
CA TRP A 197 7.37 4.28 8.03
C TRP A 197 6.14 3.89 8.83
N ASN A 198 4.99 4.17 8.27
CA ASN A 198 3.69 3.85 8.83
C ASN A 198 2.86 3.17 7.75
N LYS A 199 2.09 2.16 8.15
CA LYS A 199 1.15 1.48 7.27
C LYS A 199 -0.22 2.12 7.41
N ILE A 200 -0.76 2.70 6.34
CA ILE A 200 -2.12 3.26 6.36
C ILE A 200 -3.02 2.57 5.36
N TYR A 201 -4.29 2.47 5.72
CA TYR A 201 -5.34 1.94 4.87
C TYR A 201 -6.27 3.08 4.47
N ASN A 202 -6.43 3.25 3.17
CA ASN A 202 -7.40 4.17 2.61
C ASN A 202 -8.68 3.37 2.33
N LYS A 203 -9.76 3.66 3.06
CA LYS A 203 -11.07 3.04 2.89
C LYS A 203 -12.01 3.96 2.12
N VAL A 204 -12.67 3.45 1.09
CA VAL A 204 -13.71 4.21 0.38
C VAL A 204 -14.96 4.32 1.28
N THR A 205 -15.40 5.55 1.56
CA THR A 205 -16.56 5.82 2.43
C THR A 205 -17.76 6.43 1.69
N ALA A 206 -17.52 7.14 0.58
CA ALA A 206 -18.57 7.71 -0.26
C ALA A 206 -18.13 7.75 -1.72
N ARG A 207 -19.11 7.68 -2.63
CA ARG A 207 -18.90 7.66 -4.08
C ARG A 207 -19.98 8.46 -4.82
N GLY A 208 -19.54 9.23 -5.82
CA GLY A 208 -20.36 9.81 -6.87
C GLY A 208 -19.82 9.45 -8.26
N THR A 209 -20.43 10.00 -9.31
CA THR A 209 -20.04 9.73 -10.71
C THR A 209 -18.63 10.22 -11.05
N SER A 210 -18.17 11.31 -10.42
CA SER A 210 -16.84 11.92 -10.64
C SER A 210 -16.19 12.33 -9.32
N THR A 211 -16.59 11.70 -8.21
CA THR A 211 -16.08 12.00 -6.87
C THR A 211 -15.90 10.72 -6.04
N ALA A 212 -14.86 10.69 -5.21
CA ALA A 212 -14.64 9.63 -4.23
C ALA A 212 -14.14 10.23 -2.92
N THR A 213 -14.58 9.66 -1.79
CA THR A 213 -14.07 10.00 -0.46
C THR A 213 -13.37 8.79 0.14
N LEU A 214 -12.13 9.00 0.56
CA LEU A 214 -11.26 8.03 1.21
C LEU A 214 -11.02 8.44 2.66
N GLN A 215 -11.28 7.53 3.59
CA GLN A 215 -10.90 7.68 5.00
C GLN A 215 -9.60 6.94 5.25
N MET A 216 -8.56 7.65 5.68
CA MET A 216 -7.32 7.05 6.14
C MET A 216 -7.48 6.49 7.56
N SER A 217 -6.91 5.31 7.82
CA SER A 217 -6.83 4.71 9.16
C SER A 217 -5.66 3.73 9.28
N PHE A 218 -5.32 3.33 10.51
CA PHE A 218 -4.38 2.23 10.79
C PHE A 218 -5.06 0.86 10.82
N THR A 219 -6.38 0.80 10.64
CA THR A 219 -7.15 -0.44 10.75
C THR A 219 -7.34 -1.05 9.37
N ASP A 220 -6.84 -2.28 9.20
CA ASP A 220 -7.07 -3.05 7.98
C ASP A 220 -8.58 -3.28 7.79
N PRO A 221 -9.17 -2.94 6.63
CA PRO A 221 -10.56 -3.27 6.33
C PRO A 221 -10.81 -4.79 6.16
N GLY A 222 -9.79 -5.65 6.26
CA GLY A 222 -9.89 -7.12 6.30
C GLY A 222 -10.13 -7.76 4.93
N THR A 223 -10.00 -6.98 3.86
CA THR A 223 -10.35 -7.38 2.48
C THR A 223 -9.19 -7.26 1.51
N LEU A 224 -8.02 -6.85 1.98
CA LEU A 224 -6.90 -6.50 1.12
C LEU A 224 -6.01 -7.69 0.83
N LYS A 225 -5.60 -7.80 -0.43
CA LYS A 225 -4.61 -8.77 -0.89
C LYS A 225 -3.61 -8.11 -1.82
N TRP A 226 -2.40 -8.68 -1.91
CA TRP A 226 -1.41 -8.27 -2.89
C TRP A 226 -1.73 -8.88 -4.25
N TYR A 227 -2.19 -8.06 -5.19
CA TYR A 227 -2.42 -8.48 -6.56
C TYR A 227 -1.23 -8.14 -7.44
N PHE A 228 -0.88 -9.08 -8.31
CA PHE A 228 0.14 -8.92 -9.34
C PHE A 228 -0.51 -8.55 -10.68
N PHE A 229 0.06 -7.56 -11.34
CA PHE A 229 -0.26 -7.14 -12.70
C PHE A 229 0.99 -7.24 -13.59
N ARG A 230 0.90 -7.95 -14.71
CA ARG A 230 2.00 -8.11 -15.67
C ARG A 230 1.90 -7.04 -16.76
N ILE A 231 3.04 -6.42 -17.09
CA ILE A 231 3.12 -5.58 -18.29
C ILE A 231 3.31 -6.50 -19.49
N ASN A 232 2.47 -6.33 -20.52
CA ASN A 232 2.56 -7.06 -21.78
C ASN A 232 3.68 -6.52 -22.68
#